data_AF-A0A1B1UJJ4-F1
#
_entry.id   AF-A0A1B1UJJ4-F1
#
_cell.length_a   1.000
_cell.length_b   1.000
_cell.length_c   1.000
_cell.angle_alpha   90.00
_cell.angle_beta   90.00
_cell.angle_gamma   90.00
#
_symmetry.space_group_name_H-M   'P 1'
#
loop_
_entity.id
_entity.type
_entity.pdbx_description
1 polymer ?
#
loop_
_entity_poly.entity_id
_entity_poly.type
_entity_poly.pdbx_seq_one_letter_code
_entity_poly.pdbx_strand_id
1 'polypeptide(L)'
;MAAAGITDRHIRFLGNHVGTCLFNLIKLARNRETFDIIYLDGNHSIYVDLAAAIAAVRLSKPGALFLFDDVRFAFETRHLIQPTAHYADSEESKDLTEDEANEPHVAIILRDYLIPLFSFEVERLWSDPDWIALRGPRSAPWIRI
;
A
#
# COMPACT_ATOMS: atom_id res chain seq x y z
N MET A 1 -27.75 3.93 -2.64
CA MET A 1 -27.13 4.35 -1.37
C MET A 1 -25.96 5.24 -1.70
N ALA A 2 -26.04 6.53 -1.38
CA ALA A 2 -24.92 7.45 -1.55
C ALA A 2 -23.85 7.10 -0.52
N ALA A 3 -22.66 6.71 -0.96
CA ALA A 3 -21.52 6.52 -0.07
C ALA A 3 -21.26 7.85 0.65
N ALA A 4 -21.11 7.81 1.97
CA ALA A 4 -20.65 8.95 2.76
C ALA A 4 -19.18 9.24 2.40
N GLY A 5 -18.97 9.82 1.23
CA GLY A 5 -17.68 10.26 0.73
C GLY A 5 -17.57 11.76 0.88
N ILE A 6 -16.37 12.25 1.19
CA ILE A 6 -16.04 13.68 1.15
C ILE A 6 -16.38 14.18 -0.27
N THR A 7 -17.43 14.99 -0.41
CA THR A 7 -17.82 15.58 -1.69
C THR A 7 -17.06 16.89 -1.90
N ASP A 8 -15.74 16.80 -2.09
CA ASP A 8 -14.95 17.93 -2.55
C ASP A 8 -14.73 17.78 -4.07
N ARG A 9 -15.13 18.79 -4.84
CA ARG A 9 -14.97 18.83 -6.31
C ARG A 9 -13.50 18.78 -6.76
N HIS A 10 -12.56 19.07 -5.86
CA HIS A 10 -11.12 19.01 -6.09
C HIS A 10 -10.53 17.65 -5.73
N ILE A 11 -11.29 16.76 -5.09
CA ILE A 11 -10.84 15.42 -4.71
C ILE A 11 -11.59 14.39 -5.55
N ARG A 12 -10.83 13.63 -6.34
CA ARG A 12 -11.35 12.47 -7.05
C ARG A 12 -10.97 11.20 -6.32
N PHE A 13 -11.96 10.52 -5.75
CA PHE A 13 -11.76 9.20 -5.15
C PHE A 13 -11.79 8.11 -6.22
N LEU A 14 -10.79 7.23 -6.18
CA LEU A 14 -10.72 6.04 -7.01
C LEU A 14 -10.58 4.83 -6.09
N GLY A 15 -11.70 4.18 -5.78
CA GLY A 15 -11.72 2.95 -4.99
C GLY A 15 -11.76 1.69 -5.86
N ASN A 16 -11.58 0.51 -5.24
CA ASN A 16 -11.58 -0.81 -5.88
C ASN A 16 -12.99 -1.31 -6.32
N HIS A 17 -13.91 -0.41 -6.64
CA HIS A 17 -15.29 -0.75 -6.97
C HIS A 17 -15.44 -1.58 -8.26
N VAL A 18 -14.42 -1.62 -9.14
CA VAL A 18 -14.38 -2.46 -10.35
C VAL A 18 -12.94 -2.95 -10.63
N GLY A 19 -12.59 -4.14 -10.12
CA GLY A 19 -11.29 -4.81 -10.34
C GLY A 19 -10.25 -4.59 -9.24
N THR A 20 -9.13 -5.31 -9.32
CA THR A 20 -8.06 -5.26 -8.30
C THR A 20 -7.34 -3.91 -8.29
N CYS A 21 -6.75 -3.54 -7.13
CA CYS A 21 -5.96 -2.30 -6.98
C CYS A 21 -4.89 -2.18 -8.08
N LEU A 22 -4.08 -3.23 -8.26
CA LEU A 22 -3.03 -3.26 -9.28
C LEU A 22 -3.58 -3.01 -10.69
N PHE A 23 -4.71 -3.61 -11.05
CA PHE A 23 -5.27 -3.41 -12.39
C PHE A 23 -5.83 -1.99 -12.58
N ASN A 24 -6.34 -1.36 -11.51
CA ASN A 24 -6.76 0.03 -11.54
C ASN A 24 -5.56 0.98 -11.68
N LEU A 25 -4.43 0.70 -11.01
CA LEU A 25 -3.18 1.42 -11.24
C LEU A 25 -2.71 1.28 -12.69
N ILE A 26 -2.80 0.09 -13.28
CA ILE A 26 -2.48 -0.13 -14.71
C ILE A 26 -3.39 0.70 -15.62
N LYS A 27 -4.70 0.79 -15.33
CA LYS A 27 -5.62 1.65 -16.10
C LYS A 27 -5.23 3.13 -16.01
N LEU A 28 -4.91 3.61 -14.81
CA LEU A 28 -4.42 4.99 -14.62
C LEU A 28 -3.15 5.25 -15.43
N ALA A 29 -2.21 4.31 -15.40
CA ALA A 29 -0.99 4.38 -16.20
C ALA A 29 -1.28 4.51 -17.70
N ARG A 30 -2.19 3.67 -18.22
CA ARG A 30 -2.60 3.70 -19.65
C ARG A 30 -3.23 5.03 -20.05
N ASN A 31 -3.94 5.67 -19.12
CA ASN A 31 -4.57 6.97 -19.32
C ASN A 31 -3.65 8.16 -18.99
N ARG A 32 -2.39 7.91 -18.60
CA ARG A 32 -1.43 8.94 -18.15
C ARG A 32 -1.95 9.77 -16.98
N GLU A 33 -2.69 9.14 -16.09
CA GLU A 33 -3.23 9.77 -14.89
C GLU A 33 -2.26 9.61 -13.71
N THR A 34 -2.25 10.58 -12.81
CA THR A 34 -1.38 10.59 -11.63
C THR A 34 -2.18 10.93 -10.36
N PHE A 35 -1.61 10.66 -9.19
CA PHE A 35 -2.25 10.93 -7.91
C PHE A 35 -1.34 11.73 -6.97
N ASP A 36 -1.99 12.44 -6.03
CA ASP A 36 -1.33 13.14 -4.92
C ASP A 36 -1.28 12.25 -3.66
N ILE A 37 -2.24 11.33 -3.50
CA ILE A 37 -2.36 10.43 -2.35
C ILE A 37 -2.84 9.06 -2.86
N ILE A 38 -2.24 7.98 -2.34
CA ILE A 38 -2.73 6.62 -2.49
C ILE A 38 -2.83 5.97 -1.11
N TYR A 39 -3.93 5.22 -0.90
CA TYR A 39 -4.10 4.34 0.24
C TYR A 39 -4.00 2.90 -0.22
N LEU A 40 -3.07 2.15 0.38
CA LEU A 40 -2.82 0.74 0.11
C LEU A 40 -3.27 -0.04 1.35
N ASP A 41 -4.52 -0.48 1.28
CA ASP A 41 -5.18 -1.37 2.24
C ASP A 41 -4.71 -2.79 1.93
N GLY A 42 -3.67 -3.26 2.63
CA GLY A 42 -2.93 -4.47 2.30
C GLY A 42 -3.84 -5.68 2.03
N ASN A 43 -3.43 -6.55 1.12
CA ASN A 43 -4.08 -7.85 0.92
C ASN A 43 -3.44 -8.95 1.79
N HIS A 44 -2.71 -8.54 2.83
CA HIS A 44 -1.93 -9.41 3.71
C HIS A 44 -0.96 -10.31 2.96
N SER A 45 -0.46 -9.86 1.80
CA SER A 45 0.37 -10.68 0.92
C SER A 45 1.41 -9.83 0.21
N ILE A 46 2.68 -10.11 0.47
CA ILE A 46 3.79 -9.40 -0.15
C ILE A 46 3.74 -9.45 -1.69
N TYR A 47 3.26 -10.55 -2.27
CA TYR A 47 3.13 -10.70 -3.73
C TYR A 47 2.14 -9.71 -4.34
N VAL A 48 1.09 -9.34 -3.60
CA VAL A 48 0.05 -8.41 -4.05
C VAL A 48 0.46 -6.98 -3.70
N ASP A 49 0.90 -6.76 -2.47
CA ASP A 49 1.13 -5.42 -1.92
C ASP A 49 2.39 -4.78 -2.50
N LEU A 50 3.47 -5.55 -2.70
CA LEU A 50 4.68 -5.05 -3.35
C LEU A 50 4.38 -4.66 -4.80
N ALA A 51 3.63 -5.48 -5.55
CA ALA A 51 3.29 -5.18 -6.93
C ALA A 51 2.47 -3.89 -7.05
N ALA A 52 1.49 -3.69 -6.15
CA ALA A 52 0.70 -2.47 -6.09
C ALA A 52 1.56 -1.24 -5.73
N ALA A 53 2.40 -1.36 -4.69
CA ALA A 53 3.31 -0.29 -4.26
C ALA A 53 4.25 0.15 -5.40
N ILE A 54 4.91 -0.80 -6.07
CA ILE A 54 5.83 -0.51 -7.17
C ILE A 54 5.10 0.10 -8.38
N ALA A 55 3.90 -0.39 -8.71
CA ALA A 55 3.11 0.18 -9.80
C ALA A 55 2.71 1.63 -9.51
N ALA A 56 2.36 1.93 -8.25
CA ALA A 56 1.94 3.25 -7.81
C ALA A 56 3.07 4.30 -7.87
N VAL A 57 4.34 3.92 -7.67
CA VAL A 57 5.49 4.85 -7.69
C VAL A 57 5.56 5.67 -8.98
N ARG A 58 5.27 5.06 -10.14
CA ARG A 58 5.36 5.77 -11.44
C ARG A 58 4.19 6.72 -11.70
N LEU A 59 3.10 6.56 -10.96
CA LEU A 59 1.87 7.35 -11.07
C LEU A 59 1.82 8.47 -10.02
N SER A 60 2.85 8.53 -9.17
CA SER A 60 2.97 9.48 -8.09
C SER A 60 3.36 10.85 -8.64
N LYS A 61 2.66 11.90 -8.23
CA LYS A 61 3.16 13.26 -8.40
C LYS A 61 4.35 13.51 -7.46
N PRO A 62 5.20 14.51 -7.73
CA PRO A 62 6.25 14.91 -6.80
C PRO A 62 5.67 15.23 -5.42
N GLY A 63 6.21 14.63 -4.36
CA GLY A 63 5.73 14.82 -2.99
C GLY A 63 4.45 14.06 -2.63
N ALA A 64 3.95 13.17 -3.49
CA ALA A 64 2.76 12.37 -3.23
C ALA A 64 2.90 11.51 -1.96
N LEU A 65 1.77 11.21 -1.33
CA LEU A 65 1.69 10.42 -0.11
C LEU A 65 1.22 9.00 -0.40
N PHE A 66 1.89 8.04 0.21
CA PHE A 66 1.46 6.65 0.28
C PHE A 66 1.07 6.36 1.71
N LEU A 67 -0.12 5.83 1.88
CA LEU A 67 -0.70 5.51 3.17
C LEU A 67 -0.82 4.00 3.25
N PHE A 68 -0.15 3.40 4.23
CA PHE A 68 -0.13 1.96 4.47
C PHE A 68 -0.80 1.66 5.80
N ASP A 69 -1.77 0.76 5.77
CA ASP A 69 -2.35 0.12 6.96
C ASP A 69 -1.72 -1.27 7.14
N ASP A 70 -2.08 -1.96 8.23
CA ASP A 70 -1.62 -3.32 8.55
C ASP A 70 -0.09 -3.45 8.59
N VAL A 71 0.60 -2.39 9.02
CA VAL A 71 2.07 -2.30 8.98
C VAL A 71 2.75 -3.38 9.82
N ARG A 72 2.09 -3.79 10.92
CA ARG A 72 2.57 -4.83 11.83
C ARG A 72 2.00 -6.21 11.54
N PHE A 73 1.20 -6.36 10.47
CA PHE A 73 0.62 -7.64 10.13
C PHE A 73 1.72 -8.63 9.72
N ALA A 74 1.83 -9.71 10.48
CA ALA A 74 2.54 -10.92 10.12
C ALA A 74 1.67 -12.13 10.44
N PHE A 75 1.78 -13.20 9.65
CA PHE A 75 0.91 -14.37 9.69
C PHE A 75 0.95 -15.10 11.04
N GLU A 76 2.12 -15.19 11.69
CA GLU A 76 2.25 -15.91 12.97
C GLU A 76 1.65 -15.14 14.15
N THR A 77 1.72 -13.80 14.14
CA THR A 77 1.13 -12.92 15.17
C THR A 77 -0.39 -13.11 15.36
N ARG A 78 -1.03 -13.78 14.41
CA ARG A 78 -2.47 -14.03 14.36
C ARG A 78 -2.97 -15.10 15.33
N HIS A 79 -2.07 -15.92 15.87
CA HIS A 79 -2.39 -16.77 17.02
C HIS A 79 -2.74 -15.96 18.29
N LEU A 80 -2.45 -14.65 18.31
CA LEU A 80 -2.67 -13.76 19.46
C LEU A 80 -3.81 -12.73 19.27
N ILE A 81 -4.32 -12.53 18.04
CA ILE A 81 -5.32 -11.48 17.75
C ILE A 81 -6.58 -12.09 17.11
N GLN A 82 -7.58 -12.33 17.97
CA GLN A 82 -9.00 -12.64 17.73
C GLN A 82 -9.39 -13.62 16.60
N PRO A 83 -10.04 -14.76 16.92
CA PRO A 83 -10.48 -15.78 15.96
C PRO A 83 -11.73 -15.41 15.12
N THR A 84 -12.23 -14.17 15.22
CA THR A 84 -13.48 -13.74 14.55
C THR A 84 -13.25 -13.11 13.16
N ALA A 85 -12.00 -12.89 12.77
CA ALA A 85 -11.64 -12.22 11.54
C ALA A 85 -11.21 -13.28 10.51
N HIS A 86 -12.06 -13.54 9.51
CA HIS A 86 -11.90 -14.55 8.45
C HIS A 86 -10.84 -14.16 7.40
N TYR A 87 -9.67 -13.70 7.85
CA TYR A 87 -8.54 -13.39 6.96
C TYR A 87 -7.66 -14.67 6.82
N ALA A 88 -6.82 -14.74 5.79
CA ALA A 88 -5.91 -15.85 5.40
C ALA A 88 -6.23 -17.28 5.90
N ASP A 89 -6.58 -18.13 4.95
CA ASP A 89 -6.81 -19.57 5.15
C ASP A 89 -5.53 -20.24 5.67
N SER A 90 -5.67 -21.25 6.52
CA SER A 90 -4.53 -22.03 7.05
C SER A 90 -3.69 -22.70 5.94
N GLU A 91 -4.22 -22.73 4.72
CA GLU A 91 -3.52 -23.16 3.51
C GLU A 91 -2.45 -22.15 3.06
N GLU A 92 -2.68 -20.85 3.20
CA GLU A 92 -1.77 -19.80 2.69
C GLU A 92 -0.47 -19.69 3.50
N SER A 93 -0.48 -20.09 4.78
CA SER A 93 0.72 -20.08 5.62
C SER A 93 1.55 -21.36 5.55
N LYS A 94 1.06 -22.43 4.91
CA LYS A 94 1.78 -23.73 4.85
C LYS A 94 3.07 -23.65 4.03
N ASP A 95 3.12 -22.74 3.07
CA ASP A 95 4.25 -22.58 2.16
C ASP A 95 5.27 -21.55 2.67
N LEU A 96 4.99 -20.89 3.81
CA LEU A 96 5.89 -19.90 4.42
C LEU A 96 6.89 -20.59 5.36
N THR A 97 8.13 -20.12 5.31
CA THR A 97 9.09 -20.35 6.40
C THR A 97 8.69 -19.56 7.65
N GLU A 98 9.23 -19.93 8.82
CA GLU A 98 9.01 -19.20 10.08
C GLU A 98 9.40 -17.72 9.96
N ASP A 99 10.53 -17.42 9.33
CA ASP A 99 10.97 -16.04 9.08
C ASP A 99 9.95 -15.27 8.22
N GLU A 100 9.48 -15.86 7.12
CA GLU A 100 8.48 -15.26 6.23
C GLU A 100 7.11 -15.07 6.91
N ALA A 101 6.75 -15.94 7.86
CA ALA A 101 5.50 -15.84 8.60
C ALA A 101 5.54 -14.77 9.71
N ASN A 102 6.73 -14.44 10.24
CA ASN A 102 6.91 -13.47 11.32
C ASN A 102 7.28 -12.07 10.86
N GLU A 103 7.79 -11.91 9.65
CA GLU A 103 8.20 -10.60 9.18
C GLU A 103 7.02 -9.82 8.58
N PRO A 104 6.71 -8.60 9.07
CA PRO A 104 5.62 -7.82 8.52
C PRO A 104 5.91 -7.38 7.08
N HIS A 105 5.12 -7.89 6.14
CA HIS A 105 5.33 -7.66 4.72
C HIS A 105 5.34 -6.17 4.32
N VAL A 106 4.48 -5.34 4.92
CA VAL A 106 4.49 -3.89 4.69
C VAL A 106 5.84 -3.31 5.14
N ALA A 107 6.36 -3.70 6.30
CA ALA A 107 7.65 -3.23 6.79
C ALA A 107 8.79 -3.57 5.80
N ILE A 108 8.79 -4.77 5.21
CA ILE A 108 9.72 -5.16 4.13
C ILE A 108 9.59 -4.21 2.94
N ILE A 109 8.36 -3.98 2.45
CA ILE A 109 8.11 -3.09 1.29
C ILE A 109 8.65 -1.68 1.56
N LEU A 110 8.41 -1.12 2.74
CA LEU A 110 8.88 0.24 3.06
C LEU A 110 10.41 0.27 3.20
N ARG A 111 10.97 -0.61 4.04
CA ARG A 111 12.39 -0.63 4.45
C ARG A 111 13.32 -1.01 3.30
N ASP A 112 12.93 -1.99 2.49
CA ASP A 112 13.83 -2.63 1.53
C ASP A 112 13.59 -2.18 0.09
N TYR A 113 12.42 -1.59 -0.21
CA TYR A 113 12.07 -1.15 -1.55
C TYR A 113 11.79 0.35 -1.63
N LEU A 114 10.73 0.85 -0.98
CA LEU A 114 10.25 2.21 -1.22
C LEU A 114 11.23 3.29 -0.77
N ILE A 115 11.77 3.16 0.44
CA ILE A 115 12.74 4.10 0.99
C ILE A 115 14.07 4.04 0.21
N PRO A 116 14.77 2.90 0.11
CA PRO A 116 16.10 2.87 -0.47
C PRO A 116 16.10 3.03 -2.00
N LEU A 117 15.11 2.49 -2.72
CA LEU A 117 15.14 2.50 -4.20
C LEU A 117 14.50 3.75 -4.79
N PHE A 118 13.52 4.35 -4.10
CA PHE A 118 12.76 5.48 -4.62
C PHE A 118 12.82 6.72 -3.73
N SER A 119 13.71 6.72 -2.73
CA SER A 119 13.95 7.86 -1.85
C SER A 119 12.68 8.39 -1.18
N PHE A 120 11.78 7.49 -0.80
CA PHE A 120 10.63 7.85 0.04
C PHE A 120 11.10 8.13 1.48
N GLU A 121 10.37 9.00 2.15
CA GLU A 121 10.63 9.37 3.55
C GLU A 121 9.39 9.13 4.40
N VAL A 122 9.58 8.68 5.65
CA VAL A 122 8.47 8.52 6.61
C VAL A 122 7.98 9.88 7.07
N GLU A 123 6.70 10.16 6.85
CA GLU A 123 6.03 11.37 7.32
C GLU A 123 5.54 11.16 8.76
N ARG A 124 6.43 11.46 9.71
CA ARG A 124 6.22 11.17 11.14
C ARG A 124 4.98 11.83 11.74
N LEU A 125 4.56 12.98 11.21
CA LEU A 125 3.38 13.70 11.73
C LEU A 125 2.08 12.91 11.51
N TRP A 126 2.05 12.04 10.50
CA TRP A 126 0.88 11.26 10.09
C TRP A 126 1.12 9.75 10.15
N SER A 127 2.11 9.33 10.94
CA SER A 127 2.48 7.93 11.11
C SER A 127 2.40 7.54 12.58
N ASP A 128 1.99 6.30 12.83
CA ASP A 128 1.99 5.62 14.12
C ASP A 128 2.46 4.15 13.95
N PRO A 129 2.52 3.33 15.00
CA PRO A 129 2.99 1.95 14.87
C PRO A 129 2.14 1.03 13.97
N ASP A 130 0.86 1.32 13.76
CA ASP A 130 -0.06 0.50 12.94
C ASP A 130 -0.24 1.08 11.53
N TRP A 131 0.03 2.37 11.37
CA TRP A 131 -0.21 3.14 10.16
C TRP A 131 1.02 3.94 9.76
N ILE A 132 1.49 3.80 8.52
CA ILE A 132 2.64 4.57 8.04
C ILE A 132 2.25 5.41 6.82
N ALA A 133 2.53 6.70 6.91
CA ALA A 133 2.53 7.61 5.77
C ALA A 133 3.96 7.76 5.23
N LEU A 134 4.17 7.40 3.96
CA LEU A 134 5.40 7.72 3.24
C LEU A 134 5.17 8.89 2.28
N ARG A 135 6.15 9.78 2.21
CA ARG A 135 6.20 10.87 1.24
C ARG A 135 7.20 10.55 0.13
N GLY A 136 6.74 10.60 -1.10
CA GLY A 136 7.61 10.50 -2.28
C GLY A 136 8.50 11.73 -2.45
N PRO A 137 9.59 11.64 -3.22
CA PRO A 137 10.51 12.75 -3.41
C PRO A 137 9.85 13.92 -4.14
N ARG A 138 10.30 15.14 -3.83
CA ARG A 138 9.82 16.39 -4.46
C ARG A 138 10.32 16.59 -5.89
N SER A 139 11.26 15.76 -6.32
CA SER A 139 11.77 15.68 -7.68
C SER A 139 12.15 14.23 -7.94
N ALA A 140 11.54 13.59 -8.93
CA ALA A 140 11.81 12.19 -9.21
C ALA A 140 12.14 11.98 -10.69
N PRO A 141 13.34 11.44 -11.03
CA PRO A 141 13.75 11.23 -12.41
C PRO A 141 12.96 10.12 -13.13
N TRP A 142 12.25 9.27 -12.39
CA TRP A 142 11.34 8.25 -12.94
C TRP A 142 9.93 8.76 -13.25
N ILE A 143 9.58 9.97 -12.80
CA ILE A 143 8.36 10.68 -13.23
C ILE A 143 8.72 11.38 -14.55
N ARG A 144 8.82 10.62 -15.63
CA ARG A 144 8.87 11.19 -16.99
C ARG A 144 7.52 10.97 -17.66
N ILE A 145 6.89 12.09 -18.00
CA ILE A 145 5.60 12.25 -18.70
C ILE A 145 5.69 11.62 -20.10
#